data_AF-A0A811PNL8-F1
#
_entry.id   AF-A0A811PNL8-F1
#
_cell.length_a   1.000
_cell.length_b   1.000
_cell.length_c   1.000
_cell.angle_alpha   90.00
_cell.angle_beta   90.00
_cell.angle_gamma   90.00
#
_symmetry.space_group_name_H-M   'P 1'
#
loop_
_entity.id
_entity.type
_entity.pdbx_description
1 polymer ?
#
loop_
_entity_poly.entity_id
_entity_poly.type
_entity_poly.pdbx_seq_one_letter_code
_entity_poly.pdbx_strand_id
1 'polypeptide(L)'
;MEERRRTRARGSDSGGGGRRPSSRAAGAALRRKVRELRRLVPGGEEAPAGALLVRTADYIVRLRARVELLRALAAVYGAAPAPLELADDGADAASADADACAA
;
A
#
# COMPACT_ATOMS: atom_id res chain seq x y z
N MET A 1 26.81 -17.45 52.03
CA MET A 1 25.64 -16.56 52.01
C MET A 1 26.15 -15.22 51.54
N GLU A 2 26.19 -15.07 50.22
CA GLU A 2 25.16 -14.34 49.45
C GLU A 2 25.55 -12.86 49.40
N GLU A 3 26.08 -12.40 48.27
CA GLU A 3 25.28 -11.75 47.22
C GLU A 3 25.04 -10.26 47.56
N ARG A 4 25.14 -9.29 46.66
CA ARG A 4 24.96 -9.31 45.22
C ARG A 4 25.97 -8.38 44.56
N ARG A 5 26.41 -8.87 43.40
CA ARG A 5 27.25 -8.22 42.42
C ARG A 5 26.70 -6.84 42.02
N ARG A 6 27.59 -5.86 42.08
CA ARG A 6 27.91 -4.89 41.01
C ARG A 6 26.77 -4.72 39.99
N THR A 7 26.07 -3.61 40.14
CA THR A 7 25.29 -2.94 39.08
C THR A 7 26.15 -2.79 37.83
N ARG A 8 26.10 -3.79 36.95
CA ARG A 8 26.49 -3.62 35.56
C ARG A 8 25.35 -2.84 34.94
N ALA A 9 25.55 -1.53 34.79
CA ALA A 9 24.90 -0.75 33.76
C ALA A 9 25.19 -1.47 32.42
N ARG A 10 24.30 -2.41 32.06
CA ARG A 10 24.22 -2.92 30.70
C ARG A 10 23.63 -1.78 29.90
N GLY A 11 24.49 -1.07 29.17
CA GLY A 11 24.07 -0.31 28.02
C GLY A 11 23.14 -1.19 27.21
N SER A 12 21.87 -0.83 27.19
CA SER A 12 20.95 -1.38 26.22
C SER A 12 21.09 -0.45 25.04
N ASP A 13 21.93 -0.86 24.10
CA ASP A 13 22.01 -0.28 22.77
C ASP A 13 20.62 -0.29 22.14
N SER A 14 19.86 0.77 22.38
CA SER A 14 18.67 1.11 21.60
C SER A 14 19.12 1.77 20.29
N GLY A 15 20.07 1.12 19.60
CA GLY A 15 20.26 1.28 18.18
C GLY A 15 19.17 0.47 17.49
N GLY A 16 17.97 1.04 17.41
CA GLY A 16 16.89 0.55 16.56
C GLY A 16 17.28 0.66 15.09
N GLY A 17 18.28 -0.12 14.67
CA GLY A 17 18.64 -0.26 13.28
C GLY A 17 17.45 -0.88 12.58
N GLY A 18 16.73 -0.08 11.80
CA GLY A 18 15.61 -0.51 10.97
C GLY A 18 16.05 -1.75 10.21
N ARG A 19 15.60 -2.92 10.67
CA ARG A 19 15.91 -4.20 10.06
C ARG A 19 15.28 -4.16 8.68
N ARG A 20 16.07 -3.78 7.67
CA ARG A 20 15.74 -4.04 6.28
C ARG A 20 15.30 -5.50 6.22
N PRO A 21 14.06 -5.78 5.81
CA PRO A 21 13.58 -7.14 5.77
C PRO A 21 14.58 -7.94 4.94
N SER A 22 15.02 -9.07 5.46
CA SER A 22 15.89 -9.95 4.69
C SER A 22 15.21 -10.23 3.36
N SER A 23 15.99 -10.37 2.28
CA SER A 23 15.46 -10.63 0.93
C SER A 23 14.46 -11.80 0.90
N ARG A 24 14.64 -12.79 1.79
CA ARG A 24 13.71 -13.90 2.00
C ARG A 24 12.36 -13.47 2.57
N ALA A 25 12.35 -12.57 3.57
CA ALA A 25 11.13 -12.03 4.15
C ALA A 25 10.36 -11.17 3.13
N ALA A 26 11.05 -10.32 2.37
CA ALA A 26 10.46 -9.55 1.29
C ALA A 26 9.85 -10.46 0.20
N GLY A 27 10.56 -11.52 -0.19
CA GLY A 27 10.05 -12.51 -1.14
C GLY A 27 8.82 -13.27 -0.62
N ALA A 28 8.77 -13.60 0.67
CA ALA A 28 7.60 -14.24 1.27
C ALA A 28 6.37 -13.33 1.28
N ALA A 29 6.56 -12.04 1.59
CA ALA A 29 5.50 -11.04 1.52
C ALA A 29 4.99 -10.85 0.09
N LEU A 30 5.88 -10.78 -0.90
CA LEU A 30 5.50 -10.67 -2.31
C LEU A 30 4.68 -11.89 -2.77
N ARG A 31 5.09 -13.11 -2.41
CA ARG A 31 4.33 -14.33 -2.74
C ARG A 31 2.93 -14.33 -2.16
N ARG A 32 2.74 -13.80 -0.93
CA ARG A 32 1.41 -13.64 -0.32
C ARG A 32 0.54 -12.67 -1.14
N LYS A 33 1.09 -11.49 -1.49
CA LYS A 33 0.39 -10.49 -2.31
C LYS A 33 0.00 -11.05 -3.69
N VAL A 34 0.90 -11.78 -4.35
CA VAL A 34 0.62 -12.41 -5.65
C VAL A 34 -0.49 -13.45 -5.53
N ARG A 35 -0.48 -14.28 -4.48
CA ARG A 35 -1.57 -15.25 -4.23
C ARG A 35 -2.91 -14.56 -4.02
N GLU A 36 -2.93 -13.48 -3.26
CA GLU A 36 -4.15 -12.72 -3.03
C GLU A 36 -4.67 -12.07 -4.31
N LEU A 37 -3.77 -11.50 -5.11
CA LEU A 37 -4.13 -10.93 -6.40
C LEU A 37 -4.74 -11.96 -7.35
N ARG A 38 -4.21 -13.19 -7.38
CA ARG A 38 -4.76 -14.29 -8.20
C ARG A 38 -6.20 -14.66 -7.84
N ARG A 39 -6.56 -14.55 -6.55
CA ARG A 39 -7.92 -14.83 -6.06
C ARG A 39 -8.91 -13.73 -6.42
N LEU A 40 -8.45 -12.48 -6.48
CA LEU A 40 -9.30 -11.31 -6.77
C LEU A 40 -9.54 -11.11 -8.26
N VAL A 41 -8.58 -11.47 -9.10
CA VAL A 41 -8.64 -11.23 -10.55
C VAL A 41 -9.33 -12.41 -11.24
N PRO A 42 -10.39 -12.19 -12.04
CA PRO A 42 -11.03 -13.25 -12.81
C PRO A 42 -10.04 -14.02 -13.71
N GLY A 43 -9.97 -15.34 -13.53
CA GLY A 43 -8.99 -16.22 -14.19
C GLY A 43 -7.53 -15.93 -13.79
N GLY A 44 -7.31 -15.33 -12.61
CA GLY A 44 -5.99 -15.03 -12.07
C GLY A 44 -5.22 -16.24 -11.57
N GLU A 45 -5.92 -17.27 -11.08
CA GLU A 45 -5.29 -18.53 -10.62
C GLU A 45 -4.58 -19.28 -11.76
N GLU A 46 -5.14 -19.25 -12.97
CA GLU A 46 -4.56 -19.86 -14.18
C GLU A 46 -3.48 -18.97 -14.84
N ALA A 47 -3.41 -17.68 -14.46
CA ALA A 47 -2.57 -16.71 -15.15
C ALA A 47 -1.07 -16.87 -14.80
N PRO A 48 -0.18 -16.90 -15.82
CA PRO A 48 1.26 -16.80 -15.61
C PRO A 48 1.62 -15.53 -14.84
N ALA A 49 2.65 -15.59 -13.99
CA ALA A 49 3.03 -14.47 -13.13
C ALA A 49 3.32 -13.18 -13.93
N GLY A 50 3.95 -13.30 -15.11
CA GLY A 50 4.25 -12.15 -15.98
C GLY A 50 3.01 -11.48 -16.61
N ALA A 51 1.90 -12.22 -16.74
CA ALA A 51 0.66 -11.70 -17.33
C ALA A 51 -0.36 -11.22 -16.28
N LEU A 52 -0.17 -11.57 -15.01
CA LEU A 52 -1.14 -11.30 -13.94
C LEU A 52 -1.41 -9.80 -13.77
N LEU A 53 -0.37 -8.96 -13.82
CA LEU A 53 -0.53 -7.51 -13.66
C LEU A 53 -1.26 -6.87 -14.85
N VAL A 54 -0.97 -7.30 -16.08
CA VAL A 54 -1.68 -6.82 -17.28
C VAL A 54 -3.16 -7.17 -17.19
N ARG A 55 -3.48 -8.43 -16.87
CA ARG A 55 -4.87 -8.87 -16.68
C ARG A 55 -5.57 -8.13 -15.52
N THR A 56 -4.83 -7.81 -14.47
CA THR A 56 -5.34 -6.99 -13.36
C THR A 56 -5.72 -5.59 -13.84
N ALA A 57 -4.84 -4.94 -14.62
CA ALA A 57 -5.11 -3.63 -15.17
C ALA A 57 -6.38 -3.65 -16.04
N ASP A 58 -6.49 -4.64 -16.93
CA ASP A 58 -7.69 -4.83 -17.76
C ASP A 58 -8.95 -5.02 -16.92
N TYR A 59 -8.85 -5.81 -15.84
CA TYR A 59 -9.98 -6.04 -14.94
C TYR A 59 -10.41 -4.77 -14.21
N ILE A 60 -9.46 -3.98 -13.70
CA ILE A 60 -9.75 -2.70 -13.04
C ILE A 60 -10.46 -1.74 -14.01
N VAL A 61 -9.99 -1.62 -15.25
CA VAL A 61 -10.60 -0.74 -16.25
C VAL A 61 -12.04 -1.19 -16.54
N ARG A 62 -12.27 -2.48 -16.82
CA ARG A 62 -13.63 -3.01 -17.06
C ARG A 62 -14.55 -2.83 -15.85
N LEU A 63 -14.05 -3.05 -14.64
CA LEU A 63 -14.83 -2.92 -13.43
C LEU A 63 -15.25 -1.47 -13.18
N ARG A 64 -14.34 -0.51 -13.39
CA ARG A 64 -14.64 0.92 -13.29
C ARG A 64 -15.72 1.33 -14.29
N ALA A 65 -15.56 0.96 -15.56
CA ALA A 65 -16.56 1.26 -16.59
C ALA A 65 -17.93 0.66 -16.25
N ARG A 66 -17.98 -0.57 -15.71
CA ARG A 66 -19.24 -1.19 -15.27
C ARG A 66 -19.88 -0.44 -14.11
N VAL A 67 -19.10 0.00 -13.13
CA VAL A 67 -19.59 0.77 -11.98
C VAL A 67 -20.12 2.14 -12.43
N GLU A 68 -19.40 2.83 -13.33
CA GLU A 68 -19.83 4.12 -13.89
C GLU A 68 -21.15 3.98 -14.65
N LEU A 69 -21.28 2.97 -15.51
CA LEU A 69 -22.52 2.65 -16.20
C LEU A 69 -23.68 2.40 -15.22
N LEU A 70 -23.47 1.56 -14.21
CA LEU A 70 -24.51 1.25 -13.23
C LEU A 70 -24.91 2.47 -12.41
N ARG A 71 -23.96 3.36 -12.07
CA ARG A 71 -24.26 4.63 -11.38
C ARG A 71 -25.07 5.57 -12.26
N ALA A 72 -24.73 5.69 -13.54
CA ALA A 72 -25.49 6.49 -14.49
C ALA A 72 -26.92 5.96 -14.65
N LEU A 73 -27.08 4.65 -14.77
CA LEU A 73 -28.41 4.02 -14.79
C LEU A 73 -29.17 4.26 -13.48
N ALA A 74 -28.53 4.07 -12.33
CA ALA A 74 -29.13 4.33 -11.02
C ALA A 74 -29.58 5.79 -10.87
N ALA A 75 -28.83 6.75 -11.42
CA ALA A 75 -29.23 8.15 -11.44
C ALA A 75 -30.48 8.38 -12.30
N VAL A 76 -30.58 7.73 -13.47
CA VAL A 76 -31.78 7.78 -14.34
C VAL A 76 -33.00 7.15 -13.66
N TYR A 77 -32.80 6.04 -12.94
CA TYR A 77 -33.88 5.33 -12.26
C TYR A 77 -34.13 5.79 -10.80
N GLY A 78 -33.50 6.89 -10.38
CA GLY A 78 -33.80 7.54 -9.08
C GLY A 78 -33.29 6.81 -7.83
N ALA A 79 -32.33 5.90 -7.96
CA ALA A 79 -31.74 5.17 -6.83
C ALA A 79 -30.53 5.89 -6.18
N ALA A 80 -30.34 7.19 -6.45
CA ALA A 80 -29.10 7.92 -6.21
C ALA A 80 -28.71 8.02 -4.71
N PRO A 81 -27.48 7.63 -4.32
CA PRO A 81 -26.74 8.36 -3.31
C PRO A 81 -26.17 9.66 -3.93
N ALA A 82 -26.27 10.76 -3.19
CA ALA A 82 -25.84 12.10 -3.60
C ALA A 82 -24.38 12.14 -4.10
N PRO A 83 -24.02 13.09 -5.00
CA PRO A 83 -22.67 13.19 -5.51
C PRO A 83 -21.72 13.61 -4.38
N LEU A 84 -20.65 12.84 -4.21
CA LEU A 84 -19.54 13.22 -3.34
C LEU A 84 -18.86 14.45 -3.94
N GLU A 85 -19.15 15.61 -3.37
CA GLU A 85 -18.36 16.83 -3.49
C GLU A 85 -16.90 16.50 -3.16
N LEU A 86 -16.06 16.52 -4.19
CA LEU A 86 -14.60 16.49 -4.06
C LEU A 86 -14.18 17.85 -3.50
N ALA A 87 -14.07 17.93 -2.17
CA ALA A 87 -13.35 19.00 -1.51
C ALA A 87 -11.88 18.89 -1.94
N ASP A 88 -11.51 19.74 -2.90
CA ASP A 88 -10.14 20.11 -3.23
C ASP A 88 -9.61 20.96 -2.06
N ASP A 89 -9.15 20.29 -1.01
CA ASP A 89 -8.37 20.95 0.04
C ASP A 89 -6.90 20.94 -0.40
N GLY A 90 -6.53 22.05 -1.05
CA GLY A 90 -5.16 22.43 -1.29
C GLY A 90 -4.36 22.39 0.01
N ALA A 91 -3.53 21.35 0.16
CA ALA A 91 -2.52 21.28 1.18
C ALA A 91 -1.20 21.83 0.61
N ASP A 92 -1.01 23.14 0.82
CA ASP A 92 0.30 23.77 0.91
C ASP A 92 1.19 22.95 1.86
N ALA A 93 2.20 22.29 1.30
CA ALA A 93 3.29 21.69 2.04
C ALA A 93 4.61 22.28 1.53
N ALA A 94 4.96 23.41 2.12
CA ALA A 94 6.30 23.74 2.59
C ALA A 94 7.45 23.51 1.61
N SER A 95 7.74 24.52 0.78
CA SER A 95 9.11 24.80 0.35
C SER A 95 9.85 25.49 1.51
N ALA A 96 10.42 24.68 2.42
CA ALA A 96 11.42 25.12 3.38
C ALA A 96 12.77 24.48 3.01
N ASP A 97 13.77 25.35 2.86
CA ASP A 97 15.20 25.10 3.00
C ASP A 97 15.93 24.22 1.96
N ALA A 98 16.61 24.94 1.06
CA ALA A 98 17.92 24.53 0.55
C ALA A 98 18.78 25.77 0.23
N ASP A 99 19.04 26.59 1.26
CA ASP A 99 20.23 27.44 1.28
C ASP A 99 21.30 26.68 2.08
N ALA A 100 22.13 25.92 1.38
CA ALA A 100 23.41 25.41 1.85
C ALA A 100 24.21 24.80 0.68
N CYS A 101 25.43 25.33 0.48
CA CYS A 101 26.53 24.88 -0.39
C CYS A 101 26.65 25.56 -1.77
N ALA A 102 27.43 26.64 -1.82
CA ALA A 102 28.73 26.63 -2.52
C ALA A 102 29.59 27.81 -2.06
N ALA A 103 30.72 27.47 -1.43
CA ALA A 103 31.87 28.36 -1.25
C ALA A 103 32.69 28.45 -2.54
#